data_AF-A0A661MUE2-F1
#
_entry.id   AF-A0A661MUE2-F1
#
_cell.length_a   1.000
_cell.length_b   1.000
_cell.length_c   1.000
_cell.angle_alpha   90.00
_cell.angle_beta   90.00
_cell.angle_gamma   90.00
#
_symmetry.space_group_name_H-M   'P 1'
#
loop_
_entity.id
_entity.type
_entity.pdbx_description
1 polymer ?
#
loop_
_entity_poly.entity_id
_entity_poly.type
_entity_poly.pdbx_seq_one_letter_code
_entity_poly.pdbx_strand_id
1 'polypeptide(L)'
;VGRQPEVPSLSLLVSHDTKDAPAAVLDPLRRAAKDAGVNLVFASEQLAVHSAEASSVDVWDCYRIADFALYFSDFEGFGNALLECLACRLPLFVNEYEVYRRDIAPLGFELPSLSIPATSSYDDFVAHGLSVFGRRSLVGTLPQQLDDMAAQIKALVALKPPGQPLPAGRQRDQVDHHLALVAAHFSYPVVERRLLSIIDRLMKQPV
;
A
#
# COMPACT_ATOMS: atom_id res chain seq x y z
N VAL A 1 18.56 35.49 -8.11
CA VAL A 1 17.27 35.00 -7.58
C VAL A 1 17.22 33.50 -7.86
N GLY A 2 17.52 32.67 -6.87
CA GLY A 2 17.49 31.22 -7.02
C GLY A 2 16.05 30.78 -7.18
N ARG A 3 15.71 30.13 -8.30
CA ARG A 3 14.42 29.49 -8.49
C ARG A 3 14.31 28.45 -7.37
N GLN A 4 13.37 28.64 -6.43
CA GLN A 4 13.03 27.55 -5.52
C GLN A 4 12.65 26.34 -6.40
N PRO A 5 13.15 25.13 -6.09
CA PRO A 5 12.74 23.95 -6.83
C PRO A 5 11.21 23.86 -6.75
N GLU A 6 10.55 23.76 -7.89
CA GLU A 6 9.11 23.47 -7.92
C GLU A 6 8.91 22.15 -7.20
N VAL A 7 8.23 22.21 -6.05
CA VAL A 7 7.80 21.00 -5.34
C VAL A 7 6.72 20.38 -6.22
N PRO A 8 6.89 19.16 -6.74
CA PRO A 8 5.88 18.52 -7.56
C PRO A 8 4.58 18.39 -6.76
N SER A 9 3.45 18.65 -7.42
CA SER A 9 2.13 18.61 -6.77
C SER A 9 1.76 17.23 -6.22
N LEU A 10 2.41 16.17 -6.71
CA LEU A 10 2.26 14.79 -6.24
C LEU A 10 3.57 14.01 -6.43
N SER A 11 3.98 13.29 -5.39
CA SER A 11 5.06 12.29 -5.46
C SER A 11 4.51 10.90 -5.16
N LEU A 12 4.93 9.90 -5.94
CA LEU A 12 4.64 8.49 -5.70
C LEU A 12 5.93 7.79 -5.28
N LEU A 13 5.96 7.29 -4.05
CA LEU A 13 7.09 6.55 -3.51
C LEU A 13 6.81 5.04 -3.60
N VAL A 14 7.67 4.31 -4.29
CA VAL A 14 7.68 2.85 -4.32
C VAL A 14 8.65 2.37 -3.25
N SER A 15 8.12 1.79 -2.18
CA SER A 15 8.89 1.30 -1.03
C SER A 15 9.48 -0.10 -1.23
N HIS A 16 8.93 -0.88 -2.16
CA HIS A 16 9.46 -2.19 -2.54
C HIS A 16 10.86 -2.06 -3.18
N ASP A 17 11.75 -3.01 -2.87
CA ASP A 17 13.09 -3.04 -3.44
C ASP A 17 13.04 -3.38 -4.94
N THR A 18 13.33 -2.39 -5.79
CA THR A 18 13.34 -2.57 -7.25
C THR A 18 14.72 -2.80 -7.85
N LYS A 19 15.77 -2.99 -7.04
CA LYS A 19 17.16 -3.07 -7.55
C LYS A 19 17.36 -4.18 -8.60
N ASP A 20 16.65 -5.29 -8.44
CA ASP A 20 16.75 -6.47 -9.31
C ASP A 20 15.61 -6.52 -10.34
N ALA A 21 14.71 -5.53 -10.34
CA ALA A 21 13.59 -5.49 -11.27
C ALA A 21 14.08 -5.11 -12.69
N PRO A 22 13.66 -5.85 -13.73
CA PRO A 22 14.11 -5.57 -15.10
C PRO A 22 13.58 -4.23 -15.59
N ALA A 23 14.35 -3.54 -16.44
CA ALA A 23 13.96 -2.26 -17.04
C ALA A 23 12.60 -2.35 -17.79
N ALA A 24 12.28 -3.52 -18.37
CA ALA A 24 11.00 -3.77 -19.02
C ALA A 24 9.78 -3.60 -18.07
N VAL A 25 9.97 -3.74 -16.75
CA VAL A 25 8.94 -3.50 -15.73
C VAL A 25 8.96 -2.05 -15.26
N LEU A 26 10.15 -1.47 -15.06
CA LEU A 26 10.29 -0.12 -14.48
C LEU A 26 10.08 1.01 -15.49
N ASP A 27 10.55 0.87 -16.73
CA ASP A 27 10.46 1.93 -17.75
C ASP A 27 9.02 2.32 -18.09
N PRO A 28 8.07 1.38 -18.23
CA PRO A 28 6.67 1.74 -18.44
C PRO A 28 6.09 2.55 -17.28
N LEU A 29 6.44 2.23 -16.03
CA LEU A 29 6.01 2.98 -14.84
C LEU A 29 6.58 4.40 -14.85
N ARG A 30 7.87 4.56 -15.18
CA ARG A 30 8.50 5.88 -15.31
C ARG A 30 7.83 6.73 -16.39
N ARG A 31 7.51 6.13 -17.54
CA ARG A 31 6.80 6.81 -18.62
C ARG A 31 5.41 7.25 -18.19
N ALA A 32 4.64 6.35 -17.58
CA ALA A 32 3.30 6.67 -17.07
C ALA A 32 3.34 7.80 -16.03
N ALA A 33 4.28 7.76 -15.09
CA ALA A 33 4.45 8.83 -14.10
C ALA A 33 4.82 10.17 -14.74
N LYS A 34 5.74 10.16 -15.70
CA LYS A 34 6.14 11.35 -16.47
C LYS A 34 4.95 11.95 -17.24
N ASP A 35 4.19 11.12 -17.93
CA ASP A 35 3.02 11.54 -18.71
C ASP A 35 1.92 12.10 -17.79
N ALA A 36 1.82 11.58 -16.57
CA ALA A 36 0.90 12.07 -15.54
C ALA A 36 1.42 13.28 -14.73
N GLY A 37 2.66 13.73 -14.95
CA GLY A 37 3.27 14.80 -14.16
C GLY A 37 3.52 14.44 -12.69
N VAL A 38 3.65 13.14 -12.39
CA VAL A 38 3.90 12.61 -11.05
C VAL A 38 5.40 12.41 -10.83
N ASN A 39 5.91 12.86 -9.70
CA ASN A 39 7.28 12.57 -9.29
C ASN A 39 7.38 11.14 -8.75
N LEU A 40 7.84 10.21 -9.58
CA LEU A 40 8.05 8.81 -9.19
C LEU A 40 9.42 8.64 -8.53
N VAL A 41 9.42 8.12 -7.30
CA VAL A 41 10.61 7.83 -6.52
C VAL A 41 10.63 6.34 -6.19
N PHE A 42 11.70 5.65 -6.60
CA PHE A 42 11.99 4.31 -6.11
C PHE A 42 12.90 4.46 -4.90
N ALA A 43 12.45 4.00 -3.72
CA ALA A 43 13.23 4.12 -2.50
C ALA A 43 14.62 3.49 -2.68
N SER A 44 14.66 2.28 -3.22
CA SER A 44 15.86 1.49 -3.60
C SER A 44 16.89 2.25 -4.46
N GLU A 45 16.47 3.19 -5.31
CA GLU A 45 17.37 3.94 -6.18
C GLU A 45 17.98 5.16 -5.48
N GLN A 46 17.23 5.78 -4.57
CA GLN A 46 17.77 6.84 -3.72
C GLN A 46 18.70 6.29 -2.64
N LEU A 47 18.58 4.99 -2.31
CA LEU A 47 19.49 4.27 -1.41
C LEU A 47 20.92 4.14 -1.96
N ALA A 48 21.12 4.08 -3.28
CA ALA A 48 22.44 3.87 -3.87
C ALA A 48 23.31 5.14 -3.93
N VAL A 49 22.71 6.33 -3.74
CA VAL A 49 23.41 7.63 -3.91
C VAL A 49 24.08 8.11 -2.61
N HIS A 50 23.76 7.52 -1.46
CA HIS A 50 24.27 7.94 -0.14
C HIS A 50 25.17 6.89 0.55
N SER A 51 26.31 6.61 -0.09
CA SER A 51 27.58 6.20 0.55
C SER A 51 27.68 4.81 1.21
N ALA A 52 28.87 4.23 1.14
CA ALA A 52 29.26 2.96 1.74
C ALA A 52 29.26 2.92 3.29
N GLU A 53 28.87 3.98 4.01
CA GLU A 53 28.89 4.00 5.49
C GLU A 53 27.70 4.75 6.14
N ALA A 54 26.65 5.16 5.42
CA ALA A 54 25.56 5.98 5.98
C ALA A 54 24.15 5.44 5.69
N SER A 55 23.54 4.85 6.72
CA SER A 55 22.09 4.72 6.97
C SER A 55 21.20 4.34 5.77
N SER A 56 20.88 3.05 5.65
CA SER A 56 19.77 2.57 4.83
C SER A 56 18.47 3.24 5.22
N VAL A 57 17.82 3.96 4.30
CA VAL A 57 16.42 4.37 4.45
C VAL A 57 15.58 3.10 4.53
N ASP A 58 14.89 2.90 5.66
CA ASP A 58 14.06 1.72 5.89
C ASP A 58 12.64 1.97 5.36
N VAL A 59 11.84 0.91 5.19
CA VAL A 59 10.41 1.01 4.87
C VAL A 59 9.69 1.90 5.91
N TRP A 60 10.15 1.89 7.16
CA TRP A 60 9.63 2.78 8.21
C TRP A 60 9.84 4.26 7.91
N ASP A 61 10.95 4.64 7.28
CA ASP A 61 11.17 6.03 6.87
C ASP A 61 10.20 6.42 5.76
N CYS A 62 9.89 5.49 4.84
CA CYS A 62 8.86 5.68 3.82
C CYS A 62 7.49 5.93 4.47
N TYR A 63 7.11 5.12 5.46
CA TYR A 63 5.83 5.30 6.17
C TYR A 63 5.76 6.63 6.93
N ARG A 64 6.88 7.11 7.49
CA ARG A 64 6.92 8.37 8.24
C ARG A 64 6.71 9.61 7.38
N ILE A 65 7.17 9.58 6.14
CA ILE A 65 7.03 10.71 5.20
C ILE A 65 5.80 10.59 4.31
N ALA A 66 5.12 9.45 4.32
CA ALA A 66 3.92 9.23 3.51
C ALA A 66 2.70 9.95 4.08
N ASP A 67 1.90 10.50 3.17
CA ASP A 67 0.57 11.03 3.49
C ASP A 67 -0.53 9.97 3.36
N PHE A 68 -0.28 8.95 2.54
CA PHE A 68 -1.23 7.92 2.16
C PHE A 68 -0.47 6.65 1.72
N ALA A 69 -1.04 5.47 1.95
CA ALA A 69 -0.49 4.21 1.47
C ALA A 69 -1.40 3.53 0.43
N LEU A 70 -0.79 3.02 -0.64
CA LEU A 70 -1.46 2.22 -1.67
C LEU A 70 -0.98 0.78 -1.54
N TYR A 71 -1.87 -0.14 -1.15
CA TYR A 71 -1.56 -1.56 -1.00
C TYR A 71 -2.18 -2.36 -2.15
N PHE A 72 -1.49 -2.38 -3.29
CA PHE A 72 -1.99 -2.96 -4.55
C PHE A 72 -1.44 -4.36 -4.84
N SER A 73 -1.03 -5.09 -3.81
CA SER A 73 -0.61 -6.48 -3.98
C SER A 73 -1.76 -7.33 -4.50
N ASP A 74 -1.49 -8.16 -5.51
CA ASP A 74 -2.45 -9.14 -6.03
C ASP A 74 -2.31 -10.49 -5.30
N PHE A 75 -1.08 -10.83 -4.91
CA PHE A 75 -0.78 -12.05 -4.16
C PHE A 75 0.06 -11.73 -2.92
N GLU A 76 -0.49 -12.03 -1.75
CA GLU A 76 0.14 -11.78 -0.45
C GLU A 76 -0.22 -12.85 0.56
N GLY A 77 0.76 -13.19 1.41
CA GLY A 77 0.64 -14.30 2.36
C GLY A 77 -0.17 -13.93 3.60
N PHE A 78 0.22 -12.84 4.26
CA PHE A 78 -0.41 -12.39 5.52
C PHE A 78 -0.86 -10.93 5.48
N GLY A 79 -0.18 -10.08 4.71
CA GLY A 79 -0.42 -8.64 4.71
C GLY A 79 0.42 -7.89 5.75
N ASN A 80 1.69 -8.25 5.95
CA ASN A 80 2.56 -7.56 6.91
C ASN A 80 2.64 -6.06 6.63
N ALA A 81 2.94 -5.67 5.38
CA ALA A 81 3.02 -4.27 5.01
C ALA A 81 1.68 -3.53 5.14
N LEU A 82 0.54 -4.22 4.99
CA LEU A 82 -0.78 -3.66 5.30
C LEU A 82 -0.88 -3.34 6.81
N LEU A 83 -0.53 -4.29 7.68
CA LEU A 83 -0.54 -4.09 9.14
C LEU A 83 0.45 -3.03 9.60
N GLU A 84 1.62 -2.95 8.97
CA GLU A 84 2.61 -1.90 9.23
C GLU A 84 2.07 -0.50 8.89
N CYS A 85 1.43 -0.34 7.73
CA CYS A 85 0.78 0.92 7.35
C CYS A 85 -0.27 1.35 8.38
N LEU A 86 -1.11 0.40 8.82
CA LEU A 86 -2.14 0.63 9.84
C LEU A 86 -1.51 1.00 11.20
N ALA A 87 -0.44 0.30 11.60
CA ALA A 87 0.31 0.61 12.82
C ALA A 87 0.96 2.00 12.77
N CYS A 88 1.43 2.42 11.60
CA CYS A 88 1.93 3.77 11.32
C CYS A 88 0.82 4.81 11.17
N ARG A 89 -0.46 4.44 11.36
CA ARG A 89 -1.62 5.34 11.28
C ARG A 89 -1.80 5.98 9.90
N LEU A 90 -1.31 5.32 8.85
CA LEU A 90 -1.46 5.80 7.50
C LEU A 90 -2.88 5.48 6.99
N PRO A 91 -3.63 6.47 6.49
CA PRO A 91 -4.77 6.19 5.65
C PRO A 91 -4.29 5.37 4.44
N LEU A 92 -5.02 4.32 4.07
CA LEU A 92 -4.60 3.43 3.00
C LEU A 92 -5.75 2.95 2.13
N PHE A 93 -5.41 2.57 0.91
CA PHE A 93 -6.29 1.90 -0.05
C PHE A 93 -5.78 0.50 -0.32
N VAL A 94 -6.67 -0.49 -0.41
CA VAL A 94 -6.28 -1.90 -0.55
C VAL A 94 -6.87 -2.54 -1.81
N ASN A 95 -6.05 -3.27 -2.57
CA ASN A 95 -6.56 -4.25 -3.53
C ASN A 95 -7.11 -5.45 -2.75
N GLU A 96 -8.31 -5.92 -3.07
CA GLU A 96 -8.95 -7.04 -2.36
C GLU A 96 -8.35 -8.40 -2.74
N TYR A 97 -7.09 -8.64 -2.37
CA TYR A 97 -6.44 -9.94 -2.52
C TYR A 97 -7.10 -11.00 -1.63
N GLU A 98 -6.90 -12.27 -1.97
CA GLU A 98 -7.63 -13.41 -1.37
C GLU A 98 -7.56 -13.43 0.17
N VAL A 99 -6.35 -13.32 0.73
CA VAL A 99 -6.13 -13.34 2.18
C VAL A 99 -6.80 -12.14 2.85
N TYR A 100 -6.76 -10.95 2.24
CA TYR A 100 -7.49 -9.80 2.79
C TYR A 100 -8.99 -10.09 2.87
N ARG A 101 -9.59 -10.57 1.78
CA ARG A 101 -11.04 -10.86 1.73
C ARG A 101 -11.45 -11.94 2.73
N ARG A 102 -10.65 -13.00 2.84
CA ARG A 102 -10.95 -14.18 3.64
C ARG A 102 -10.70 -13.95 5.13
N ASP A 103 -9.57 -13.36 5.48
CA ASP A 103 -9.02 -13.41 6.83
C ASP A 103 -8.95 -12.03 7.51
N ILE A 104 -8.90 -10.93 6.75
CA ILE A 104 -8.68 -9.58 7.31
C ILE A 104 -9.97 -8.75 7.30
N ALA A 105 -10.60 -8.57 6.14
CA ALA A 105 -11.82 -7.77 6.01
C ALA A 105 -12.94 -8.18 6.99
N PRO A 106 -13.20 -9.48 7.26
CA PRO A 106 -14.22 -9.90 8.22
C PRO A 106 -13.94 -9.48 9.68
N LEU A 107 -12.72 -9.03 10.00
CA LEU A 107 -12.37 -8.54 11.33
C LEU A 107 -12.89 -7.11 11.58
N GLY A 108 -13.52 -6.46 10.59
CA GLY A 108 -14.16 -5.15 10.74
C GLY A 108 -13.32 -3.96 10.28
N PHE A 109 -12.27 -4.21 9.48
CA PHE A 109 -11.48 -3.14 8.88
C PHE A 109 -12.31 -2.40 7.84
N GLU A 110 -12.62 -1.14 8.12
CA GLU A 110 -13.30 -0.24 7.18
C GLU A 110 -12.27 0.40 6.25
N LEU A 111 -11.75 -0.34 5.28
CA LEU A 111 -10.76 0.18 4.33
C LEU A 111 -11.39 0.42 2.96
N PRO A 112 -11.10 1.56 2.32
CA PRO A 112 -11.45 1.74 0.92
C PRO A 112 -10.69 0.70 0.09
N SER A 113 -11.43 -0.05 -0.73
CA SER A 113 -10.89 -1.20 -1.43
C SER A 113 -11.37 -1.26 -2.88
N LEU A 114 -10.59 -1.95 -3.71
CA LEU A 114 -11.01 -2.33 -5.05
C LEU A 114 -10.63 -3.77 -5.31
N SER A 115 -11.50 -4.51 -6.00
CA SER A 115 -11.17 -5.86 -6.44
C SER A 115 -10.71 -5.79 -7.88
N ILE A 116 -9.39 -5.90 -8.08
CA ILE A 116 -8.82 -6.15 -9.41
C ILE A 116 -8.93 -7.66 -9.64
N PRO A 117 -9.49 -8.11 -10.78
CA PRO A 117 -9.47 -9.54 -11.10
C PRO A 117 -8.02 -10.03 -11.12
N ALA A 118 -7.74 -11.07 -10.34
CA ALA A 118 -6.42 -11.68 -10.31
C ALA A 118 -6.02 -12.07 -11.73
N THR A 119 -4.89 -11.56 -12.18
CA THR A 119 -4.33 -11.94 -13.48
C THR A 119 -3.55 -13.23 -13.30
N SER A 120 -3.83 -14.23 -14.14
CA SER A 120 -3.22 -15.56 -14.07
C SER A 120 -1.70 -15.58 -14.29
N SER A 121 -1.11 -14.48 -14.75
CA SER A 121 0.33 -14.33 -14.89
C SER A 121 0.80 -12.90 -14.56
N TYR A 122 2.06 -12.79 -14.16
CA TYR A 122 2.74 -11.51 -13.94
C TYR A 122 2.81 -10.66 -15.23
N ASP A 123 2.93 -11.30 -16.38
CA ASP A 123 2.94 -10.61 -17.68
C ASP A 123 1.56 -10.04 -18.01
N ASP A 124 0.50 -10.78 -17.68
CA ASP A 124 -0.88 -10.29 -17.78
C ASP A 124 -1.12 -9.14 -16.78
N PHE A 125 -0.55 -9.18 -15.59
CA PHE A 125 -0.61 -8.08 -14.62
C PHE A 125 0.03 -6.80 -15.16
N VAL A 126 1.26 -6.89 -15.68
CA VAL A 126 1.97 -5.74 -16.26
C VAL A 126 1.22 -5.23 -17.49
N ALA A 127 0.79 -6.11 -18.39
CA ALA A 127 0.00 -5.73 -19.57
C ALA A 127 -1.34 -5.08 -19.17
N HIS A 128 -2.02 -5.61 -18.15
CA HIS A 128 -3.27 -5.07 -17.64
C HIS A 128 -3.05 -3.72 -16.97
N GLY A 129 -2.07 -3.60 -16.07
CA GLY A 129 -1.68 -2.33 -15.44
C GLY A 129 -1.32 -1.27 -16.47
N LEU A 130 -0.55 -1.61 -17.51
CA LEU A 130 -0.24 -0.69 -18.61
C LEU A 130 -1.46 -0.32 -19.46
N SER A 131 -2.40 -1.25 -19.65
CA SER A 131 -3.66 -0.97 -20.34
C SER A 131 -4.57 -0.01 -19.55
N VAL A 132 -4.51 -0.06 -18.20
CA VAL A 132 -5.18 0.89 -17.29
C VAL A 132 -4.64 2.30 -17.52
N PHE A 133 -3.32 2.46 -17.62
CA PHE A 133 -2.71 3.78 -17.91
C PHE A 133 -3.04 4.32 -19.31
N GLY A 134 -3.38 3.44 -20.27
CA GLY A 134 -3.77 3.83 -21.62
C GLY A 134 -5.25 4.19 -21.82
N ARG A 135 -6.12 4.04 -20.81
CA ARG A 135 -7.61 4.19 -20.86
C ARG A 135 -8.35 3.47 -22.01
N ARG A 136 -7.68 2.74 -22.88
CA ARG A 136 -8.24 2.29 -24.17
C ARG A 136 -8.88 0.90 -24.16
N SER A 137 -8.86 0.18 -23.03
CA SER A 137 -9.43 -1.17 -22.99
C SER A 137 -9.92 -1.62 -21.60
N LEU A 138 -10.36 -0.69 -20.75
CA LEU A 138 -10.99 -1.09 -19.49
C LEU A 138 -12.46 -1.43 -19.74
N VAL A 139 -12.81 -2.70 -19.52
CA VAL A 139 -14.18 -3.24 -19.71
C VAL A 139 -14.70 -3.70 -18.34
N GLY A 140 -15.99 -3.51 -18.07
CA GLY A 140 -16.62 -3.91 -16.81
C GLY A 140 -16.66 -2.77 -15.77
N THR A 141 -16.61 -3.12 -14.47
CA THR A 141 -16.78 -2.17 -13.36
C THR A 141 -15.51 -1.40 -12.98
N LEU A 142 -14.36 -1.80 -13.51
CA LEU A 142 -13.05 -1.26 -13.13
C LEU A 142 -12.93 0.27 -13.34
N PRO A 143 -13.44 0.89 -14.43
CA PRO A 143 -13.44 2.35 -14.56
C PRO A 143 -14.16 3.06 -13.41
N GLN A 144 -15.33 2.56 -13.02
CA GLN A 144 -16.09 3.12 -11.90
C GLN A 144 -15.34 2.94 -10.58
N GLN A 145 -14.74 1.77 -10.35
CA GLN A 145 -13.94 1.51 -9.14
C GLN A 145 -12.70 2.43 -9.06
N LEU A 146 -12.08 2.77 -10.19
CA LEU A 146 -10.97 3.72 -10.24
C LEU A 146 -11.42 5.17 -9.98
N ASP A 147 -12.60 5.55 -10.48
CA ASP A 147 -13.19 6.86 -10.20
C ASP A 147 -13.59 6.99 -8.72
N ASP A 148 -14.16 5.94 -8.15
CA ASP A 148 -14.52 5.86 -6.73
C ASP A 148 -13.26 5.92 -5.85
N MET A 149 -12.21 5.16 -6.21
CA MET A 149 -10.89 5.23 -5.57
C MET A 149 -10.31 6.64 -5.63
N ALA A 150 -10.33 7.27 -6.81
CA ALA A 150 -9.81 8.63 -6.98
C ALA A 150 -10.61 9.63 -6.13
N ALA A 151 -11.93 9.48 -6.04
CA ALA A 151 -12.77 10.32 -5.19
C ALA A 151 -12.45 10.13 -3.70
N GLN A 152 -12.25 8.89 -3.26
CA GLN A 152 -11.90 8.57 -1.87
C GLN A 152 -10.49 9.06 -1.50
N ILE A 153 -9.50 8.85 -2.37
CA ILE A 153 -8.14 9.39 -2.19
C ILE A 153 -8.20 10.92 -2.13
N LYS A 154 -8.91 11.59 -3.05
CA LYS A 154 -9.09 13.06 -3.00
C LYS A 154 -9.76 13.52 -1.72
N ALA A 155 -10.79 12.82 -1.24
CA ALA A 155 -11.45 13.14 0.02
C ALA A 155 -10.50 12.98 1.22
N LEU A 156 -9.66 11.94 1.23
CA LEU A 156 -8.70 11.68 2.30
C LEU A 156 -7.48 12.63 2.25
N VAL A 157 -7.02 13.01 1.07
CA VAL A 157 -5.87 13.91 0.83
C VAL A 157 -6.25 15.38 0.98
N ALA A 158 -7.44 15.80 0.55
CA ALA A 158 -7.92 17.19 0.71
C ALA A 158 -8.03 17.63 2.18
N LEU A 159 -8.00 16.67 3.10
CA LEU A 159 -8.05 16.90 4.54
C LEU A 159 -6.66 17.04 5.19
N LYS A 160 -5.57 16.65 4.52
CA LYS A 160 -4.20 16.71 5.07
C LYS A 160 -3.32 17.68 4.27
N PRO A 161 -3.18 18.95 4.68
CA PRO A 161 -2.13 19.80 4.12
C PRO A 161 -0.75 19.15 4.32
N PRO A 162 0.18 19.25 3.36
CA PRO A 162 1.50 18.62 3.46
C PRO A 162 2.19 18.95 4.79
N GLY A 163 2.64 17.92 5.51
CA GLY A 163 3.37 18.06 6.78
C GLY A 163 2.51 18.41 8.01
N GLN A 164 1.17 18.42 7.89
CA GLN A 164 0.28 18.61 9.03
C GLN A 164 -0.32 17.28 9.52
N PRO A 165 -0.59 17.12 10.83
CA PRO A 165 -1.30 15.96 11.34
C PRO A 165 -2.71 15.89 10.75
N LEU A 166 -3.26 14.68 10.65
CA LEU A 166 -4.63 14.46 10.20
C LEU A 166 -5.59 15.34 11.04
N PRO A 167 -6.52 16.08 10.42
CA PRO A 167 -7.45 16.92 11.14
C PRO A 167 -8.32 16.09 12.10
N ALA A 168 -8.72 16.70 13.21
CA ALA A 168 -9.63 16.05 14.16
C ALA A 168 -11.00 15.80 13.49
N GLY A 169 -11.45 14.54 13.46
CA GLY A 169 -12.71 14.13 12.84
C GLY A 169 -12.72 12.64 12.44
N ARG A 170 -13.71 12.24 11.63
CA ARG A 170 -13.99 10.85 11.22
C ARG A 170 -12.76 10.06 10.74
N GLN A 171 -11.79 10.71 10.11
CA GLN A 171 -10.57 10.05 9.62
C GLN A 171 -9.67 9.59 10.77
N ARG A 172 -9.55 10.39 11.84
CA ARG A 172 -8.83 9.99 13.05
C ARG A 172 -9.55 8.84 13.74
N ASP A 173 -10.88 8.91 13.84
CA ASP A 173 -11.67 7.83 14.44
C ASP A 173 -11.51 6.51 13.66
N GLN A 174 -11.46 6.57 12.33
CA GLN A 174 -11.25 5.42 11.45
C GLN A 174 -9.85 4.83 11.63
N VAL A 175 -8.81 5.66 11.67
CA VAL A 175 -7.43 5.23 11.95
C VAL A 175 -7.30 4.60 13.34
N ASP A 176 -7.93 5.21 14.34
CA ASP A 176 -7.92 4.73 15.72
C ASP A 176 -8.67 3.39 15.84
N HIS A 177 -9.80 3.26 15.15
CA HIS A 177 -10.55 2.01 15.01
C HIS A 177 -9.71 0.90 14.39
N HIS A 178 -9.04 1.16 13.25
CA HIS A 178 -8.18 0.17 12.62
C HIS A 178 -7.02 -0.24 13.51
N LEU A 179 -6.40 0.70 14.22
CA LEU A 179 -5.32 0.38 15.15
C LEU A 179 -5.81 -0.50 16.32
N ALA A 180 -7.01 -0.24 16.82
CA ALA A 180 -7.64 -1.09 17.83
C ALA A 180 -7.87 -2.51 17.32
N LEU A 181 -8.30 -2.68 16.07
CA LEU A 181 -8.43 -3.99 15.43
C LEU A 181 -7.07 -4.68 15.26
N VAL A 182 -6.02 -3.96 14.87
CA VAL A 182 -4.66 -4.50 14.81
C VAL A 182 -4.23 -5.06 16.16
N ALA A 183 -4.42 -4.28 17.24
CA ALA A 183 -4.10 -4.72 18.58
C ALA A 183 -4.94 -5.93 19.03
N ALA A 184 -6.23 -5.96 18.68
CA ALA A 184 -7.17 -7.01 19.08
C ALA A 184 -6.92 -8.35 18.36
N HIS A 185 -6.42 -8.33 17.13
CA HIS A 185 -6.32 -9.53 16.29
C HIS A 185 -4.90 -9.97 15.96
N PHE A 186 -3.94 -9.03 15.94
CA PHE A 186 -2.60 -9.27 15.40
C PHE A 186 -1.48 -8.92 16.40
N SER A 187 -1.82 -8.53 17.63
CA SER A 187 -0.80 -8.32 18.67
C SER A 187 -0.10 -9.62 19.05
N TYR A 188 1.15 -9.50 19.50
CA TYR A 188 1.96 -10.65 19.93
C TYR A 188 1.21 -11.57 20.91
N PRO A 189 0.55 -11.08 21.99
CA PRO A 189 -0.18 -11.96 22.90
C PRO A 189 -1.35 -12.70 22.24
N VAL A 190 -1.96 -12.12 21.21
CA VAL A 190 -3.05 -12.78 20.46
C VAL A 190 -2.48 -13.89 19.58
N VAL A 191 -1.41 -13.60 18.85
CA VAL A 191 -0.74 -14.58 17.99
C VAL A 191 -0.16 -15.72 18.81
N GLU A 192 0.53 -15.42 19.90
CA GLU A 192 1.08 -16.40 20.85
C GLU A 192 -0.01 -17.36 21.35
N ARG A 193 -1.13 -16.85 21.85
CA ARG A 193 -2.26 -17.69 22.32
C ARG A 193 -2.80 -18.60 21.22
N ARG A 194 -2.91 -18.09 19.98
CA ARG A 194 -3.37 -18.89 18.83
C ARG A 194 -2.37 -20.00 18.50
N LEU A 195 -1.09 -19.70 18.46
CA LEU A 195 -0.02 -20.67 18.19
C LEU A 195 0.02 -21.77 19.25
N LEU A 196 -0.01 -21.40 20.54
CA LEU A 196 -0.05 -22.37 21.64
C LEU A 196 -1.30 -23.25 21.56
N SER A 197 -2.47 -22.70 21.23
CA SER A 197 -3.69 -23.47 21.01
C SER A 197 -3.58 -24.46 19.84
N ILE A 198 -2.87 -24.10 18.76
CA ILE A 198 -2.62 -24.99 17.63
C ILE A 198 -1.67 -26.12 18.05
N ILE A 199 -0.56 -25.79 18.71
CA ILE A 199 0.41 -26.78 19.21
C ILE A 199 -0.30 -27.79 20.13
N ASP A 200 -1.08 -27.31 21.10
CA ASP A 200 -1.86 -28.16 22.00
C ASP A 200 -2.80 -29.12 21.27
N ARG A 201 -3.47 -28.63 20.21
CA ARG A 201 -4.34 -29.49 19.39
C ARG A 201 -3.56 -30.54 18.65
N LEU A 202 -2.44 -30.17 18.02
CA LEU A 202 -1.59 -31.09 17.28
C LEU A 202 -1.00 -32.18 18.19
N MET A 203 -0.56 -31.81 19.39
CA MET A 203 0.00 -32.75 20.37
C MET A 203 -1.04 -33.70 20.99
N LYS A 204 -2.34 -33.36 20.93
CA LYS A 204 -3.44 -34.17 21.45
C LYS A 204 -4.08 -35.09 20.40
N GLN A 205 -3.66 -35.03 19.13
CA GLN A 205 -4.16 -35.96 18.12
C GLN A 205 -3.52 -37.34 18.30
N PRO A 206 -4.30 -38.42 18.38
CA PRO A 206 -3.74 -39.77 18.38
C PRO A 206 -3.04 -40.02 17.03
N VAL A 207 -1.86 -40.64 17.10
CA VAL A 207 -1.07 -41.07 15.93
C VAL A 207 -1.82 -42.13 15.13
#